data_AF-A0A9X1MG57-F1
#
_entry.id   AF-A0A9X1MG57-F1
#
_cell.length_a   1.000
_cell.length_b   1.000
_cell.length_c   1.000
_cell.angle_alpha   90.00
_cell.angle_beta   90.00
_cell.angle_gamma   90.00
#
_symmetry.space_group_name_H-M   'P 1'
#
loop_
_entity.id
_entity.type
_entity.pdbx_description
1 polymer ?
#
loop_
_entity_poly.entity_id
_entity_poly.type
_entity_poly.pdbx_seq_one_letter_code
_entity_poly.pdbx_strand_id
1 'polypeptide(L)'
;MSFTSYFRDRRGKQTVFQRPNLPLLAWAGFGAASSMALTPRYRTLLHRASQGSMMWWAAGETFRGRSPFRRTIGAATLMRSLRR
;
A
#
# COMPACT_ATOMS: atom_id res chain seq x y z
N MET A 1 -12.45 -15.29 -21.23
CA MET A 1 -12.50 -14.58 -19.93
C MET A 1 -11.75 -13.26 -20.06
N SER A 2 -12.45 -12.15 -20.26
CA SER A 2 -11.83 -10.86 -20.64
C SER A 2 -11.10 -10.20 -19.46
N PHE A 3 -9.86 -9.75 -19.72
CA PHE A 3 -9.00 -8.97 -18.82
C PHE A 3 -9.69 -7.77 -18.15
N THR A 4 -10.77 -7.25 -18.75
CA THR A 4 -11.63 -6.17 -18.22
C THR A 4 -12.22 -6.50 -16.84
N SER A 5 -12.48 -7.78 -16.54
CA SER A 5 -12.98 -8.24 -15.23
C SER A 5 -11.96 -8.08 -14.11
N TYR A 6 -10.66 -8.08 -14.43
CA TYR A 6 -9.61 -8.01 -13.41
C TYR A 6 -9.53 -6.61 -12.76
N PHE A 7 -9.88 -5.56 -13.52
CA PHE A 7 -9.83 -4.16 -13.12
C PHE A 7 -11.19 -3.57 -12.68
N ARG A 8 -12.28 -4.33 -12.86
CA ARG A 8 -13.64 -3.93 -12.48
C ARG A 8 -14.16 -4.80 -11.35
N ASP A 9 -14.72 -4.17 -10.33
CA ASP A 9 -15.48 -4.86 -9.28
C ASP A 9 -16.77 -5.47 -9.86
N ARG A 10 -17.38 -6.46 -9.20
CA ARG A 10 -18.63 -7.14 -9.65
C ARG A 10 -19.81 -6.17 -9.88
N ARG A 11 -19.72 -4.94 -9.37
CA ARG A 11 -20.66 -3.83 -9.56
C ARG A 11 -20.28 -2.86 -10.70
N GLY A 12 -19.31 -3.20 -11.55
CA GLY A 12 -18.89 -2.37 -12.69
C GLY A 12 -18.03 -1.15 -12.35
N LYS A 13 -17.70 -0.93 -11.07
CA LYS A 13 -16.85 0.19 -10.62
C LYS A 13 -15.38 -0.08 -10.95
N GLN A 14 -14.77 0.88 -11.63
CA GLN A 14 -13.37 0.87 -12.00
C GLN A 14 -12.52 1.05 -10.74
N THR A 15 -11.77 0.00 -10.38
CA THR A 15 -11.07 -0.08 -9.09
C THR A 15 -9.65 0.53 -9.15
N VAL A 16 -9.26 1.03 -10.33
CA VAL A 16 -7.96 1.69 -10.59
C VAL A 16 -7.87 3.04 -9.89
N PHE A 17 -8.96 3.82 -9.88
CA PHE A 17 -9.05 5.11 -9.17
C PHE A 17 -9.99 4.99 -7.97
N GLN A 18 -9.45 4.56 -6.83
CA GLN A 18 -10.12 4.74 -5.53
C GLN A 18 -9.44 5.89 -4.78
N ARG A 19 -10.22 6.60 -3.95
CA ARG A 19 -9.68 7.64 -3.07
C ARG A 19 -8.46 7.12 -2.31
N PRO A 20 -7.39 7.92 -2.16
CA PRO A 20 -6.17 7.47 -1.50
C PRO A 20 -6.49 6.97 -0.09
N ASN A 21 -6.05 5.75 0.22
CA ASN A 21 -6.28 5.15 1.52
C ASN A 21 -5.37 5.82 2.56
N LEU A 22 -5.88 6.07 3.77
CA LEU A 22 -5.10 6.60 4.92
C LEU A 22 -3.68 6.00 5.07
N PRO A 23 -3.47 4.68 4.89
CA PRO A 23 -2.13 4.07 5.00
C PRO A 23 -1.13 4.52 3.92
N LEU A 24 -1.60 4.82 2.70
CA LEU A 24 -0.74 5.33 1.61
C LEU A 24 -0.30 6.76 1.89
N LEU A 25 -1.21 7.58 2.43
CA LEU A 25 -0.89 8.93 2.89
C LEU A 25 0.10 8.90 4.06
N ALA A 26 -0.08 7.97 5.01
CA ALA A 26 0.85 7.76 6.10
C ALA A 26 2.23 7.31 5.59
N TRP A 27 2.29 6.34 4.67
CA TRP A 27 3.55 5.91 4.05
C TRP A 27 4.28 7.08 3.37
N ALA A 28 3.57 7.86 2.55
CA ALA A 28 4.13 9.00 1.85
C ALA A 28 4.59 10.11 2.82
N GLY A 29 3.78 10.42 3.84
CA GLY A 29 4.09 11.42 4.86
C GLY A 29 5.31 11.03 5.70
N PHE A 30 5.34 9.81 6.23
CA PHE A 30 6.49 9.32 7.01
C PHE A 30 7.73 9.13 6.14
N GLY A 31 7.57 8.73 4.87
CA GLY A 31 8.68 8.61 3.92
C GLY A 31 9.31 9.97 3.59
N ALA A 32 8.48 10.97 3.28
CA ALA A 32 8.93 12.33 3.04
C ALA A 32 9.60 12.93 4.28
N ALA A 33 8.95 12.83 5.45
CA ALA A 33 9.53 13.30 6.70
C ALA A 33 10.84 12.56 7.06
N SER A 34 10.97 11.27 6.72
CA SER A 34 12.22 10.53 6.87
C SER A 34 13.33 11.07 5.96
N SER A 35 13.00 11.48 4.73
CA SER A 35 13.99 12.03 3.79
C SER A 35 14.48 13.42 4.22
N MET A 36 13.64 14.19 4.89
CA MET A 36 13.97 15.53 5.41
C MET A 36 14.64 15.49 6.79
N ALA A 37 14.62 14.34 7.48
CA ALA A 37 15.23 14.19 8.79
C ALA A 37 16.76 14.22 8.70
N LEU A 38 17.38 15.29 9.21
CA LEU A 38 18.84 15.44 9.30
C LEU A 38 19.47 14.49 10.34
N THR A 39 18.71 14.07 11.36
CA THR A 39 19.20 13.16 12.39
C THR A 39 19.05 11.69 11.97
N PRO A 40 20.13 10.89 12.00
CA PRO A 40 20.08 9.50 11.54
C PRO A 40 19.10 8.63 12.35
N ARG A 41 18.98 8.86 13.67
CA ARG A 41 18.06 8.12 14.55
C ARG A 41 16.59 8.32 14.18
N TYR A 42 16.18 9.57 13.93
CA TYR A 42 14.80 9.89 13.54
C TYR A 42 14.50 9.41 12.12
N ARG A 43 15.47 9.52 11.21
CA ARG A 43 15.38 8.96 9.87
C ARG A 43 15.10 7.46 9.90
N THR A 44 15.81 6.67 10.72
CA THR A 44 15.54 5.22 10.80
C THR A 44 14.16 4.91 11.37
N LEU A 45 13.72 5.63 12.40
CA LEU A 45 12.41 5.45 13.02
C LEU A 45 11.27 5.77 12.04
N LEU A 46 11.32 6.93 11.37
CA LEU A 46 10.32 7.31 10.39
C LEU A 46 10.30 6.38 9.18
N HIS A 47 11.47 5.90 8.74
CA HIS A 47 11.54 4.92 7.66
C HIS A 47 10.88 3.59 8.05
N ARG A 48 11.08 3.12 9.30
CA ARG A 48 10.39 1.94 9.83
C ARG A 48 8.88 2.17 9.97
N ALA A 49 8.45 3.35 10.42
CA ALA A 49 7.04 3.71 10.52
C ALA A 49 6.37 3.79 9.13
N SER A 50 7.07 4.33 8.13
CA SER A 50 6.65 4.34 6.73
C SER A 50 6.49 2.90 6.21
N GLN A 51 7.49 2.03 6.43
CA GLN A 51 7.40 0.62 6.06
C GLN A 51 6.25 -0.11 6.75
N GLY A 52 6.03 0.13 8.05
CA GLY A 52 4.90 -0.43 8.80
C GLY A 52 3.55 0.01 8.23
N SER A 53 3.41 1.28 7.86
CA SER A 53 2.20 1.80 7.21
C SER A 53 1.94 1.13 5.85
N MET A 54 3.01 0.88 5.08
CA MET A 54 2.93 0.18 3.80
C MET A 54 2.56 -1.31 3.96
N MET A 55 3.11 -1.98 4.98
CA MET A 55 2.72 -3.35 5.33
C MET A 55 1.28 -3.43 5.78
N TRP A 56 0.82 -2.48 6.60
CA TRP A 56 -0.57 -2.42 7.04
C TRP A 56 -1.54 -2.22 5.87
N TRP A 57 -1.18 -1.32 4.94
CA TRP A 57 -1.90 -1.16 3.68
C TRP A 57 -1.97 -2.47 2.89
N ALA A 58 -0.82 -3.10 2.67
CA ALA A 58 -0.68 -4.31 1.90
C ALA A 58 -1.49 -5.48 2.49
N ALA A 59 -1.52 -5.61 3.82
CA ALA A 59 -2.36 -6.57 4.53
C ALA A 59 -3.83 -6.27 4.31
N GLY A 60 -4.24 -5.02 4.54
CA GLY A 60 -5.62 -4.58 4.30
C GLY A 60 -6.08 -4.85 2.88
N GLU A 61 -5.24 -4.58 1.88
CA GLU A 61 -5.56 -4.80 0.47
C GLU A 61 -5.61 -6.30 0.11
N THR A 62 -4.79 -7.14 0.74
CA THR A 62 -4.80 -8.60 0.57
C THR A 62 -6.10 -9.22 1.12
N PHE A 63 -6.50 -8.82 2.33
CA PHE A 63 -7.66 -9.41 3.01
C PHE A 63 -8.99 -8.76 2.62
N ARG A 64 -9.04 -7.43 2.48
CA ARG A 64 -10.25 -6.63 2.20
C ARG A 64 -10.32 -6.06 0.77
N GLY A 65 -9.36 -6.36 -0.10
CA GLY A 65 -9.34 -5.86 -1.48
C GLY A 65 -10.60 -6.24 -2.24
N ARG A 66 -11.39 -5.24 -2.66
CA ARG A 66 -12.64 -5.43 -3.41
C ARG A 66 -12.42 -5.93 -4.84
N SER A 67 -11.21 -5.80 -5.40
CA SER A 67 -10.87 -6.39 -6.71
C SER A 67 -9.71 -7.38 -6.60
N PRO A 68 -9.68 -8.43 -7.44
CA PRO A 68 -8.59 -9.40 -7.48
C PRO A 68 -7.23 -8.72 -7.77
N PHE A 69 -7.21 -7.69 -8.62
CA PHE A 69 -6.01 -6.88 -8.89
C PHE A 69 -5.43 -6.21 -7.64
N ARG A 70 -6.29 -5.66 -6.77
CA ARG A 70 -5.85 -5.02 -5.53
C ARG A 70 -5.35 -6.04 -4.50
N ARG A 71 -5.99 -7.21 -4.43
CA ARG A 71 -5.50 -8.31 -3.58
C ARG A 71 -4.13 -8.81 -4.02
N THR A 72 -3.87 -8.94 -5.32
CA THR A 72 -2.55 -9.39 -5.80
C THR A 72 -1.45 -8.35 -5.57
N ILE A 73 -1.74 -7.05 -5.77
CA ILE A 73 -0.78 -5.98 -5.45
C ILE A 73 -0.52 -5.93 -3.94
N GLY A 74 -1.56 -6.01 -3.12
CA GLY A 74 -1.44 -6.10 -1.67
C GLY A 74 -0.55 -7.27 -1.26
N ALA A 75 -0.83 -8.47 -1.78
CA ALA A 75 -0.07 -9.67 -1.44
C ALA A 75 1.38 -9.58 -1.92
N ALA A 76 1.63 -9.08 -3.13
CA ALA A 76 2.98 -8.89 -3.67
C ALA A 76 3.78 -7.86 -2.85
N THR A 77 3.12 -6.77 -2.44
CA THR A 77 3.74 -5.73 -1.60
C THR A 77 4.07 -6.28 -0.21
N LEU A 78 3.14 -7.03 0.39
CA LEU A 78 3.32 -7.65 1.70
C LEU A 78 4.45 -8.69 1.67
N MET A 79 4.47 -9.55 0.65
CA MET A 79 5.53 -10.52 0.41
C MET A 79 6.89 -9.84 0.26
N ARG A 80 6.97 -8.75 -0.51
CA ARG A 80 8.20 -7.99 -0.70
C ARG A 80 8.67 -7.30 0.58
N SER A 81 7.74 -6.81 1.40
CA SER A 81 8.06 -6.21 2.70
C SER A 81 8.50 -7.24 3.74
N LEU A 82 7.98 -8.46 3.71
CA LEU A 82 8.41 -9.57 4.56
C LEU A 82 9.78 -10.14 4.16
N ARG A 83 10.17 -9.99 2.89
CA ARG A 83 11.41 -10.54 2.33
C ARG A 83 12.59 -9.56 2.35
N ARG A 84 12.38 -8.32 2.79
CA ARG A 84 13.41 -7.28 2.97
C ARG A 84 13.88 -7.23 4.41
#